data_AF-A0A2V7XUU1-F1
#
_entry.id   AF-A0A2V7XUU1-F1
#
_cell.length_a   1.000
_cell.length_b   1.000
_cell.length_c   1.000
_cell.angle_alpha   90.00
_cell.angle_beta   90.00
_cell.angle_gamma   90.00
#
_symmetry.space_group_name_H-M   'P 1'
#
loop_
_entity.id
_entity.type
_entity.pdbx_description
1 polymer ?
#
loop_
_entity_poly.entity_id
_entity_poly.type
_entity_poly.pdbx_seq_one_letter_code
_entity_poly.pdbx_strand_id
1 'polypeptide(L)'
;MFAHLLAVVRGKSEGVRRRRANLIIAFVLVVTSIVGVTQIDTWPFSNWALVHMLRSPVMHSWQIEGVDSSGHTYLIDPGILEPVSPEDFAPSAGRLRELSPSGRADFMHFLYTRAEEGRRSVAEGKRFPANRWLLGRFSAPYHFGSRQLWSGPGDVPIQRFASIRMVFTVWNIDDRLRRGDAAIGREVIAEYKADE
;
A
#
# COMPACT_ATOMS: atom_id res chain seq x y z
N MET A 1 45.90 35.69 -41.18
CA MET A 1 45.54 36.65 -40.12
C MET A 1 44.04 36.55 -39.76
N PHE A 2 43.54 35.35 -39.41
CA PHE A 2 42.12 35.13 -39.04
C PHE A 2 41.92 34.16 -37.85
N ALA A 3 43.00 33.61 -37.29
CA ALA A 3 42.93 32.62 -36.20
C ALA A 3 42.78 33.25 -34.80
N HIS A 4 43.11 34.54 -34.61
CA HIS A 4 43.04 35.18 -33.29
C HIS A 4 41.69 35.81 -32.95
N LEU A 5 40.78 36.02 -33.92
CA LEU A 5 39.47 36.60 -33.63
C LEU A 5 38.44 35.58 -33.12
N LEU A 6 38.60 34.28 -33.44
CA LEU A 6 37.65 33.23 -33.05
C LEU A 6 37.82 32.73 -31.60
N ALA A 7 39.00 32.90 -31.01
CA ALA A 7 39.27 32.47 -29.63
C ALA A 7 38.64 33.39 -28.57
N VAL A 8 38.55 34.69 -28.85
CA VAL A 8 38.03 35.71 -27.91
C VAL A 8 36.50 35.65 -27.79
N VAL A 9 35.81 35.21 -28.84
CA VAL A 9 34.33 35.06 -28.83
C VAL A 9 33.89 33.79 -28.09
N ARG A 10 34.70 32.71 -28.09
CA ARG A 10 34.41 31.46 -27.36
C ARG A 10 34.63 31.60 -25.84
N GLY A 11 35.65 32.31 -25.38
CA GLY A 11 35.98 32.43 -23.95
C GLY A 11 34.98 33.27 -23.12
N LYS A 12 34.39 34.31 -23.73
CA LYS A 12 33.36 35.13 -23.05
C LYS A 12 32.02 34.39 -22.91
N SER A 13 31.67 33.49 -23.84
CA SER A 13 30.38 32.79 -23.82
C SER A 13 30.34 31.67 -22.78
N GLU A 14 31.48 31.01 -22.51
CA GLU A 14 31.55 29.91 -21.56
C GLU A 14 31.44 30.35 -20.10
N GLY A 15 32.11 31.46 -19.74
CA GLY A 15 31.97 32.08 -18.41
C GLY A 15 30.55 32.57 -18.14
N VAL A 16 29.90 33.19 -19.14
CA VAL A 16 28.50 33.63 -19.05
C VAL A 16 27.55 32.42 -18.96
N ARG A 17 27.78 31.37 -19.75
CA ARG A 17 27.01 30.12 -19.71
C ARG A 17 27.12 29.43 -18.34
N ARG A 18 28.33 29.30 -17.80
CA ARG A 18 28.57 28.71 -16.48
C ARG A 18 27.91 29.52 -15.36
N ARG A 19 27.97 30.86 -15.42
CA ARG A 19 27.28 31.73 -14.47
C ARG A 19 25.76 31.56 -14.52
N ARG A 20 25.18 31.47 -15.73
CA ARG A 20 23.74 31.20 -15.90
C ARG A 20 23.35 29.82 -15.38
N ALA A 21 24.14 28.79 -15.66
CA ALA A 21 23.91 27.44 -15.14
C ALA A 21 23.97 27.42 -13.60
N ASN A 22 24.99 28.04 -13.00
CA ASN A 22 25.09 28.15 -11.55
C ASN A 22 23.92 28.92 -10.93
N LEU A 23 23.43 29.98 -11.60
CA LEU A 23 22.24 30.71 -11.14
C LEU A 23 20.98 29.84 -11.17
N ILE A 24 20.78 29.05 -12.23
CA ILE A 24 19.65 28.11 -12.32
C ILE A 24 19.76 27.04 -11.24
N ILE A 25 20.95 26.45 -11.05
CA ILE A 25 21.18 25.45 -10.00
C ILE A 25 20.90 26.05 -8.63
N ALA A 26 21.46 27.22 -8.32
CA ALA A 26 21.21 27.91 -7.05
C ALA A 26 19.74 28.24 -6.86
N PHE A 27 19.05 28.71 -7.91
CA PHE A 27 17.61 28.96 -7.88
C PHE A 27 16.82 27.69 -7.57
N VAL A 28 17.09 26.58 -8.25
CA VAL A 28 16.42 25.28 -8.01
C VAL A 28 16.69 24.79 -6.58
N LEU A 29 17.94 24.88 -6.11
CA LEU A 29 18.29 24.48 -4.74
C LEU A 29 17.58 25.32 -3.69
N VAL A 30 17.50 26.64 -3.88
CA VAL A 30 16.79 27.54 -2.96
C VAL A 30 15.28 27.24 -2.97
N VAL A 31 14.67 27.11 -4.15
CA VAL A 31 13.24 26.81 -4.28
C VAL A 31 12.91 25.46 -3.66
N THR A 32 13.68 24.41 -3.96
CA THR A 32 13.47 23.06 -3.38
C THR A 32 13.70 23.04 -1.87
N SER A 33 14.68 23.79 -1.36
CA SER A 33 14.89 23.94 0.09
C SER A 33 13.74 24.68 0.76
N ILE A 34 13.23 25.76 0.16
CA ILE A 34 12.07 26.50 0.67
C ILE A 34 10.82 25.61 0.65
N VAL A 35 10.58 24.85 -0.42
CA VAL A 35 9.47 23.88 -0.48
C VAL A 35 9.63 22.81 0.59
N GLY A 36 10.83 22.23 0.73
CA GLY A 36 11.11 21.22 1.75
C GLY A 36 10.95 21.73 3.18
N VAL A 37 11.30 22.98 3.46
CA VAL A 37 11.16 23.59 4.80
C VAL A 37 9.73 24.05 5.08
N THR A 38 9.09 24.70 4.11
CA THR A 38 7.74 25.25 4.30
C THR A 38 6.66 24.17 4.19
N GLN A 39 6.95 23.06 3.50
CA GLN A 39 5.96 22.04 3.12
C GLN A 39 4.77 22.65 2.35
N ILE A 40 4.95 23.84 1.77
CA ILE A 40 3.94 24.51 0.94
C ILE A 40 4.16 24.00 -0.49
N ASP A 41 3.63 22.82 -0.79
CA ASP A 41 3.56 22.32 -2.16
C ASP A 41 2.60 23.19 -2.95
N THR A 42 3.16 24.11 -3.73
CA THR A 42 2.45 24.96 -4.72
C THR A 42 2.64 24.43 -6.14
N TRP A 43 3.08 23.17 -6.30
CA TRP A 43 3.17 22.53 -7.60
C TRP A 43 1.76 22.48 -8.22
N PRO A 44 1.51 22.99 -9.44
CA PRO A 44 0.22 23.59 -9.77
C PRO A 44 -0.95 22.61 -9.98
N PHE A 45 -0.78 21.31 -9.74
CA PHE A 45 -1.74 20.27 -10.16
C PHE A 45 -1.86 19.09 -9.20
N SER A 46 -1.50 19.24 -7.93
CA SER A 46 -1.47 18.12 -6.99
C SER A 46 -2.09 18.52 -5.67
N ASN A 47 -3.41 18.69 -5.67
CA ASN A 47 -4.24 18.77 -4.47
C ASN A 47 -4.33 17.38 -3.80
N TRP A 48 -3.18 16.80 -3.47
CA TRP A 48 -3.14 15.56 -2.71
C TRP A 48 -3.51 15.92 -1.30
N ALA A 49 -4.70 15.51 -0.86
CA ALA A 49 -5.15 15.64 0.53
C ALA A 49 -4.09 15.15 1.55
N LEU A 50 -3.22 14.22 1.12
CA LEU A 50 -2.09 13.69 1.87
C LEU A 50 -1.02 14.75 2.23
N VAL A 51 -0.75 15.70 1.32
CA VAL A 51 0.26 16.76 1.50
C VAL A 51 -0.30 17.92 2.32
N HIS A 52 -1.57 18.26 2.13
CA HIS A 52 -2.23 19.32 2.89
C HIS A 52 -2.65 18.91 4.31
N MET A 53 -2.24 17.73 4.78
CA MET A 53 -2.67 17.14 6.06
C MET A 53 -4.18 17.26 6.29
N LEU A 54 -4.98 17.21 5.21
CA LEU A 54 -6.43 17.08 5.28
C LEU A 54 -6.73 15.63 5.67
N ARG A 55 -6.33 15.25 6.88
CA ARG A 55 -6.61 13.95 7.45
C ARG A 55 -8.11 13.90 7.68
N SER A 56 -8.78 13.00 6.95
CA SER A 56 -10.11 12.58 7.37
C SER A 56 -10.00 12.10 8.82
N PRO A 57 -10.82 12.61 9.76
CA PRO A 57 -10.81 12.13 11.12
C PRO A 57 -11.32 10.68 11.20
N VAL A 58 -12.02 10.21 10.17
CA VAL A 58 -12.51 8.83 10.02
C VAL A 58 -11.66 8.07 9.03
N MET A 59 -11.14 6.93 9.45
CA MET A 59 -10.38 5.99 8.65
C MET A 59 -11.20 4.75 8.34
N HIS A 60 -10.96 4.18 7.16
CA HIS A 60 -11.54 2.93 6.72
C HIS A 60 -10.40 1.96 6.38
N SER A 61 -10.57 0.70 6.73
CA SER A 61 -9.66 -0.37 6.31
C SER A 61 -10.45 -1.66 6.12
N TRP A 62 -10.01 -2.49 5.19
CA TRP A 62 -10.55 -3.84 5.00
C TRP A 62 -9.60 -4.86 5.63
N GLN A 63 -10.18 -5.95 6.10
CA GLN A 63 -9.47 -7.11 6.61
C GLN A 63 -10.09 -8.36 5.99
N ILE A 64 -9.26 -9.37 5.77
CA ILE A 64 -9.71 -10.70 5.37
C ILE A 64 -9.49 -11.59 6.61
N GLU A 65 -10.52 -12.31 7.01
CA GLU A 65 -10.48 -13.21 8.15
C GLU A 65 -10.79 -14.63 7.70
N GLY A 66 -10.01 -15.59 8.17
CA GLY A 66 -10.29 -17.02 8.00
C GLY A 66 -10.80 -17.60 9.30
N VAL A 67 -11.85 -18.41 9.25
CA VAL A 67 -12.42 -19.11 10.41
C VAL A 67 -12.14 -20.59 10.24
N ASP A 68 -11.56 -21.23 11.24
CA ASP A 68 -11.33 -22.68 11.22
C ASP A 68 -12.57 -23.49 11.65
N SER A 69 -12.45 -24.82 11.62
CA SER A 69 -13.51 -25.75 12.02
C SER A 69 -13.91 -25.65 13.50
N SER A 70 -13.03 -25.09 14.35
CA SER A 70 -13.31 -24.84 15.77
C SER A 70 -13.99 -23.50 16.04
N GLY A 71 -14.15 -22.68 14.99
CA GLY A 71 -14.66 -21.32 15.07
C GLY A 71 -13.61 -20.27 15.44
N HIS A 72 -12.32 -20.63 15.46
CA HIS A 72 -11.25 -19.67 15.72
C HIS A 72 -11.00 -18.80 14.49
N THR A 73 -10.86 -17.48 14.72
CA THR A 73 -10.64 -16.49 13.67
C THR A 73 -9.15 -16.15 13.55
N TYR A 74 -8.61 -16.24 12.34
CA TYR A 74 -7.27 -15.82 11.96
C TYR A 74 -7.36 -14.63 11.02
N LEU A 75 -6.51 -13.63 11.23
CA LEU A 75 -6.31 -12.60 10.21
C LEU A 75 -5.52 -13.20 9.05
N ILE A 76 -6.04 -13.03 7.84
CA ILE A 76 -5.39 -13.47 6.61
C ILE A 76 -4.39 -12.40 6.15
N ASP A 77 -3.15 -12.83 5.89
CA ASP A 77 -2.09 -11.94 5.44
C ASP A 77 -2.40 -11.37 4.04
N PRO A 78 -2.40 -10.04 3.84
CA PRO A 78 -2.65 -9.44 2.52
C PRO A 78 -1.70 -9.91 1.41
N GLY A 79 -0.54 -10.47 1.77
CA GLY A 79 0.40 -11.09 0.84
C GLY A 79 -0.19 -12.24 0.01
N ILE A 80 -1.35 -12.81 0.39
CA ILE A 80 -2.08 -13.77 -0.46
C ILE A 80 -2.56 -13.14 -1.78
N LEU A 81 -2.59 -11.82 -1.87
CA LEU A 81 -3.02 -11.09 -3.07
C LEU A 81 -1.89 -10.89 -4.07
N GLU A 82 -0.62 -11.15 -3.70
CA GLU A 82 0.49 -10.99 -4.62
C GLU A 82 0.26 -11.79 -5.92
N PRO A 83 0.56 -11.21 -7.10
CA PRO A 83 1.32 -9.97 -7.30
C PRO A 83 0.49 -8.67 -7.24
N VAL A 84 -0.82 -8.73 -6.95
CA VAL A 84 -1.68 -7.53 -6.85
C VAL A 84 -1.36 -6.77 -5.55
N SER A 85 -1.18 -5.46 -5.66
CA SER A 85 -0.93 -4.63 -4.47
C SER A 85 -2.23 -4.43 -3.65
N PRO A 86 -2.16 -4.34 -2.31
CA PRO A 86 -3.29 -3.95 -1.47
C PRO A 86 -3.96 -2.65 -1.94
N GLU A 87 -3.18 -1.72 -2.48
CA GLU A 87 -3.60 -0.43 -3.03
C GLU A 87 -4.45 -0.60 -4.30
N ASP A 88 -4.06 -1.51 -5.20
CA ASP A 88 -4.84 -1.86 -6.39
C ASP A 88 -6.07 -2.71 -6.04
N PHE A 89 -5.97 -3.50 -4.97
CA PHE A 89 -7.08 -4.31 -4.49
C PHE A 89 -8.14 -3.49 -3.75
N ALA A 90 -7.75 -2.44 -3.01
CA ALA A 90 -8.65 -1.67 -2.16
C ALA A 90 -9.86 -1.04 -2.89
N PRO A 91 -9.74 -0.49 -4.12
CA PRO A 91 -10.90 -0.03 -4.89
C PRO A 91 -11.88 -1.15 -5.25
N SER A 92 -11.39 -2.37 -5.46
CA SER A 92 -12.23 -3.54 -5.76
C SER A 92 -12.92 -4.06 -4.50
N ALA A 93 -12.19 -4.11 -3.38
CA ALA A 93 -12.72 -4.37 -2.04
C ALA A 93 -13.87 -3.44 -1.67
N GLY A 94 -13.73 -2.13 -1.95
CA GLY A 94 -14.76 -1.11 -1.69
C GLY A 94 -16.06 -1.34 -2.45
N ARG A 95 -15.99 -1.92 -3.66
CA ARG A 95 -17.14 -2.18 -4.54
C ARG A 95 -17.79 -3.54 -4.32
N LEU A 96 -17.34 -4.34 -3.36
CA LEU A 96 -17.88 -5.67 -3.10
C LEU A 96 -19.41 -5.68 -2.82
N ARG A 97 -19.91 -4.60 -2.20
CA ARG A 97 -21.36 -4.41 -1.95
C ARG A 97 -22.17 -4.19 -3.21
N GLU A 98 -21.55 -3.65 -4.25
CA GLU A 98 -22.19 -3.30 -5.52
C GLU A 98 -22.21 -4.51 -6.49
N LEU A 99 -21.41 -5.54 -6.21
CA LEU A 99 -21.44 -6.78 -7.01
C LEU A 99 -22.77 -7.50 -6.87
N SER A 100 -23.18 -8.16 -7.96
CA SER A 100 -24.27 -9.13 -7.94
C SER A 100 -24.00 -10.26 -6.93
N PRO A 101 -25.02 -10.98 -6.46
CA PRO A 101 -24.82 -12.11 -5.56
C PRO A 101 -23.84 -13.15 -6.10
N SER A 102 -23.90 -13.46 -7.40
CA SER A 102 -22.95 -14.38 -8.05
C SER A 102 -21.52 -13.81 -8.10
N GLY A 103 -21.35 -12.56 -8.52
CA GLY A 103 -20.03 -11.93 -8.58
C GLY A 103 -19.38 -11.79 -7.21
N ARG A 104 -20.18 -11.57 -6.16
CA ARG A 104 -19.71 -11.57 -4.77
C ARG A 104 -19.27 -12.97 -4.34
N ALA A 105 -20.03 -14.01 -4.68
CA ALA A 105 -19.67 -15.39 -4.38
C ALA A 105 -18.37 -15.80 -5.09
N ASP A 106 -18.24 -15.48 -6.38
CA ASP A 106 -17.03 -15.77 -7.18
C ASP A 106 -15.80 -15.05 -6.61
N PHE A 107 -15.95 -13.77 -6.26
CA PHE A 107 -14.87 -12.98 -5.66
C PHE A 107 -14.44 -13.55 -4.31
N MET A 108 -15.39 -13.92 -3.45
CA MET A 108 -15.05 -14.52 -2.16
C MET A 108 -14.47 -15.92 -2.34
N HIS A 109 -14.94 -16.73 -3.29
CA HIS A 109 -14.33 -18.02 -3.60
C HIS A 109 -12.89 -17.88 -4.11
N PHE A 110 -12.61 -16.84 -4.92
CA PHE A 110 -11.24 -16.50 -5.32
C PHE A 110 -10.37 -16.18 -4.09
N LEU A 111 -10.84 -15.31 -3.19
CA LEU A 111 -10.10 -14.99 -1.96
C LEU A 111 -9.87 -16.22 -1.09
N TYR A 112 -10.86 -17.10 -0.98
CA TYR A 112 -10.76 -18.36 -0.24
C TYR A 112 -9.64 -19.24 -0.81
N THR A 113 -9.63 -19.42 -2.13
CA THR A 113 -8.62 -20.22 -2.82
C THR A 113 -7.21 -19.67 -2.56
N ARG A 114 -7.03 -18.35 -2.67
CA ARG A 114 -5.75 -17.67 -2.40
C ARG A 114 -5.32 -17.80 -0.94
N ALA A 115 -6.27 -17.68 -0.01
CA ALA A 115 -6.01 -17.85 1.41
C ALA A 115 -5.56 -19.28 1.74
N GLU A 116 -6.22 -20.31 1.20
CA GLU A 116 -5.83 -21.70 1.40
C GLU A 116 -4.46 -22.04 0.77
N GLU A 117 -4.17 -21.51 -0.42
CA GLU A 117 -2.86 -21.67 -1.05
C GLU A 117 -1.74 -21.04 -0.20
N GLY A 118 -1.97 -19.83 0.32
CA GLY A 118 -1.06 -19.15 1.23
C GLY A 118 -0.87 -19.92 2.53
N ARG A 119 -1.97 -20.32 3.17
CA ARG A 119 -2.00 -21.11 4.41
C ARG A 119 -1.21 -22.40 4.25
N ARG A 120 -1.49 -23.20 3.22
CA ARG A 120 -0.78 -24.45 2.92
C ARG A 120 0.71 -24.19 2.72
N SER A 121 1.07 -23.15 1.97
CA SER A 121 2.47 -22.81 1.73
C SER A 121 3.20 -22.48 3.04
N VAL A 122 2.61 -21.65 3.89
CA VAL A 122 3.19 -21.28 5.20
C VAL A 122 3.26 -22.49 6.12
N ALA A 123 2.22 -23.33 6.17
CA ALA A 123 2.17 -24.55 6.98
C ALA A 123 3.26 -25.56 6.58
N GLU A 124 3.57 -25.66 5.29
CA GLU A 124 4.67 -26.47 4.75
C GLU A 124 6.06 -25.83 4.96
N GLY A 125 6.14 -24.67 5.62
CA GLY A 125 7.38 -23.92 5.81
C GLY A 125 7.94 -23.32 4.52
N LYS A 126 7.12 -23.20 3.47
CA LYS A 126 7.52 -22.54 2.23
C LYS A 126 7.58 -21.03 2.45
N ARG A 127 8.38 -20.37 1.59
CA ARG A 127 8.59 -18.94 1.65
C ARG A 127 7.35 -18.19 1.19
N PHE A 128 6.91 -17.21 1.98
CA PHE A 128 5.73 -16.41 1.75
C PHE A 128 5.93 -14.99 2.31
N PRO A 129 5.38 -13.95 1.67
CA PRO A 129 4.83 -13.94 0.30
C PRO A 129 5.95 -13.92 -0.76
N ALA A 130 5.61 -14.19 -2.03
CA ALA A 130 6.57 -14.57 -3.08
C ALA A 130 7.58 -13.45 -3.42
N ASN A 131 7.09 -12.21 -3.58
CA ASN A 131 7.91 -11.05 -3.96
C ASN A 131 8.81 -10.60 -2.80
N ARG A 132 8.30 -10.67 -1.57
CA ARG A 132 9.08 -10.34 -0.36
C ARG A 132 10.26 -11.28 -0.18
N TRP A 133 10.11 -12.55 -0.53
CA TRP A 133 11.25 -13.46 -0.50
C TRP A 133 12.32 -13.07 -1.53
N LEU A 134 11.93 -12.77 -2.77
CA LEU A 134 12.88 -12.51 -3.86
C LEU A 134 13.63 -11.18 -3.67
N LEU A 135 12.94 -10.14 -3.24
CA LEU A 135 13.47 -8.77 -3.17
C LEU A 135 13.76 -8.30 -1.74
N GLY A 136 13.40 -9.10 -0.72
CA GLY A 136 13.65 -8.79 0.68
C GLY A 136 13.07 -7.44 1.09
N ARG A 137 13.89 -6.60 1.74
CA ARG A 137 13.51 -5.23 2.12
C ARG A 137 13.28 -4.29 0.92
N PHE A 138 13.72 -4.69 -0.28
CA PHE A 138 13.54 -3.95 -1.52
C PHE A 138 12.32 -4.42 -2.33
N SER A 139 11.54 -5.37 -1.81
CA SER A 139 10.22 -5.70 -2.37
C SER A 139 9.22 -4.56 -2.23
N ALA A 140 9.61 -3.48 -1.54
CA ALA A 140 8.80 -2.32 -1.23
C ALA A 140 9.02 -1.15 -2.22
N PRO A 141 8.50 -1.23 -3.46
CA PRO A 141 7.93 -0.05 -4.10
C PRO A 141 6.41 0.03 -3.92
N TYR A 142 5.74 -1.03 -3.45
CA TYR A 142 4.28 -1.16 -3.58
C TYR A 142 3.49 -1.32 -2.27
N HIS A 143 4.13 -1.37 -1.09
CA HIS A 143 3.42 -1.68 0.18
C HIS A 143 3.91 -0.79 1.33
N PHE A 144 3.63 0.51 1.28
CA PHE A 144 3.95 1.37 2.42
C PHE A 144 3.07 0.99 3.62
N GLY A 145 3.61 0.13 4.50
CA GLY A 145 3.11 -0.03 5.87
C GLY A 145 2.20 -1.23 6.15
N SER A 146 2.01 -2.18 5.23
CA SER A 146 1.32 -3.44 5.58
C SER A 146 2.24 -4.34 6.42
N ARG A 147 1.80 -4.69 7.63
CA ARG A 147 2.49 -5.63 8.50
C ARG A 147 2.28 -7.05 7.94
N GLN A 148 3.36 -7.82 7.81
CA GLN A 148 3.27 -9.26 7.59
C GLN A 148 2.70 -9.92 8.84
N LEU A 149 1.60 -10.63 8.66
CA LEU A 149 0.86 -11.35 9.68
C LEU A 149 1.32 -12.80 9.76
N TRP A 150 1.65 -13.42 8.62
CA TRP A 150 2.09 -14.81 8.56
C TRP A 150 3.60 -14.89 8.36
N SER A 151 4.31 -15.28 9.41
CA SER A 151 5.78 -15.42 9.43
C SER A 151 6.25 -16.87 9.51
N GLY A 152 5.40 -17.79 9.97
CA GLY A 152 5.68 -19.22 9.99
C GLY A 152 4.45 -20.10 10.25
N PRO A 153 4.64 -21.43 10.35
CA PRO A 153 3.54 -22.39 10.48
C PRO A 153 2.63 -22.18 11.69
N GLY A 154 3.11 -21.52 12.75
CA GLY A 154 2.32 -21.21 13.94
C GLY A 154 1.33 -20.04 13.76
N ASP A 155 1.44 -19.27 12.68
CA ASP A 155 0.58 -18.11 12.41
C ASP A 155 -0.67 -18.48 11.57
N VAL A 156 -0.77 -19.75 11.16
CA VAL A 156 -1.84 -20.26 10.30
C VAL A 156 -2.46 -21.52 10.90
N PRO A 157 -3.75 -21.79 10.67
CA PRO A 157 -4.34 -23.03 11.12
C PRO A 157 -3.78 -24.24 10.36
N ILE A 158 -3.63 -25.34 11.09
CA ILE A 158 -3.21 -26.64 10.52
C ILE A 158 -4.26 -27.14 9.51
N GLN A 159 -5.53 -26.96 9.86
CA GLN A 159 -6.67 -27.36 9.03
C GLN A 159 -7.04 -26.27 8.02
N ARG A 160 -7.83 -26.66 7.00
CA ARG A 160 -8.46 -25.72 6.07
C ARG A 160 -9.36 -24.73 6.82
N PHE A 161 -9.44 -23.50 6.34
CA PHE A 161 -10.47 -22.56 6.76
C PHE A 161 -11.85 -23.14 6.42
N ALA A 162 -12.75 -23.16 7.40
CA ALA A 162 -14.15 -23.51 7.21
C ALA A 162 -14.94 -22.36 6.56
N SER A 163 -14.54 -21.11 6.81
CA SER A 163 -15.06 -19.96 6.08
C SER A 163 -14.03 -18.84 5.99
N ILE A 164 -14.23 -17.91 5.06
CA ILE A 164 -13.54 -16.63 5.04
C ILE A 164 -14.52 -15.47 5.04
N ARG A 165 -14.13 -14.36 5.65
CA ARG A 165 -14.91 -13.15 5.79
C ARG A 165 -14.13 -11.95 5.31
N MET A 166 -14.83 -11.06 4.63
CA MET A 166 -14.32 -9.74 4.32
C MET A 166 -14.95 -8.74 5.28
N VAL A 167 -14.11 -8.14 6.11
CA VAL A 167 -14.52 -7.23 7.19
C VAL A 167 -14.08 -5.82 6.84
N PHE A 168 -15.02 -4.87 6.91
CA PHE A 168 -14.68 -3.47 6.89
C PHE A 168 -14.61 -2.93 8.30
N THR A 169 -13.54 -2.21 8.56
CA THR A 169 -13.26 -1.57 9.83
C THR A 169 -13.30 -0.06 9.63
N VAL A 170 -13.99 0.63 10.53
CA VAL A 170 -14.15 2.08 10.49
C VAL A 170 -13.85 2.61 11.88
N TRP A 171 -12.98 3.62 11.97
CA TRP A 171 -12.69 4.25 13.26
C TRP A 171 -12.42 5.74 13.08
N ASN A 172 -12.79 6.51 14.09
CA ASN A 172 -12.28 7.86 14.25
C ASN A 172 -10.88 7.80 14.90
N ILE A 173 -9.93 8.58 14.38
CA ILE A 173 -8.53 8.56 14.82
C ILE A 173 -8.42 8.95 16.30
N ASP A 174 -9.08 10.04 16.72
CA ASP A 174 -9.00 10.55 18.09
C ASP A 174 -9.69 9.61 19.09
N ASP A 175 -10.77 8.97 18.66
CA ASP A 175 -11.45 7.96 19.48
C ASP A 175 -10.61 6.71 19.66
N ARG A 176 -9.94 6.23 18.60
CA ARG A 176 -9.02 5.09 18.70
C ARG A 176 -7.83 5.42 19.60
N LEU A 177 -7.29 6.63 19.53
CA LEU A 177 -6.20 7.05 20.42
C LEU A 177 -6.63 7.05 21.90
N ARG A 178 -7.88 7.41 22.20
CA ARG A 178 -8.39 7.48 23.58
C ARG A 178 -8.89 6.15 24.13
N ARG A 179 -9.56 5.35 23.30
CA ARG A 179 -10.31 4.14 23.72
C ARG A 179 -9.69 2.84 23.21
N GLY A 180 -8.59 2.92 22.45
CA GLY A 180 -7.95 1.77 21.82
C GLY A 180 -8.85 1.11 20.77
N ASP A 181 -8.68 -0.20 20.59
CA ASP A 181 -9.36 -0.95 19.53
C ASP A 181 -10.89 -1.10 19.77
N ALA A 182 -11.39 -0.78 20.97
CA ALA A 182 -12.83 -0.74 21.25
C ALA A 182 -13.58 0.36 20.45
N ALA A 183 -12.86 1.36 19.94
CA ALA A 183 -13.43 2.40 19.07
C ALA A 183 -13.53 1.97 17.59
N ILE A 184 -13.08 0.76 17.24
CA ILE A 184 -13.12 0.27 15.87
C ILE A 184 -14.47 -0.40 15.61
N GLY A 185 -15.29 0.25 14.79
CA GLY A 185 -16.48 -0.36 14.22
C GLY A 185 -16.06 -1.44 13.22
N ARG A 186 -16.70 -2.61 13.28
CA ARG A 186 -16.39 -3.76 12.42
C ARG A 186 -17.68 -4.25 11.78
N GLU A 187 -17.65 -4.46 10.47
CA GLU A 187 -18.80 -4.92 9.70
C GLU A 187 -18.36 -6.01 8.73
N VAL A 188 -19.00 -7.19 8.79
CA VAL A 188 -18.78 -8.25 7.80
C VAL A 188 -19.57 -7.89 6.54
N ILE A 189 -18.87 -7.65 5.44
CA ILE A 189 -19.51 -7.29 4.16
C ILE A 189 -19.88 -8.54 3.35
N ALA A 190 -19.05 -9.57 3.44
CA ALA A 190 -19.25 -10.81 2.74
C ALA A 190 -18.61 -11.96 3.52
N GLU A 191 -19.22 -13.14 3.42
CA GLU A 191 -18.70 -14.39 3.95
C GLU A 191 -18.83 -15.45 2.86
N TYR A 192 -17.81 -16.29 2.74
CA TYR A 192 -17.84 -17.51 1.96
C TYR A 192 -17.55 -18.69 2.88
N LYS A 193 -18.43 -19.68 2.86
CA LYS A 193 -18.27 -20.92 3.61
C LYS A 193 -17.75 -21.98 2.63
N ALA A 194 -16.71 -22.68 3.02
CA ALA A 194 -16.24 -23.82 2.26
C ALA A 194 -17.34 -24.90 2.31
N ASP A 195 -17.68 -25.45 1.15
CA ASP A 195 -18.52 -26.64 1.10
C ASP A 195 -17.79 -27.79 1.82
N GLU A 196 -18.48 -28.51 2.70
CA GLU A 196 -17.92 -29.59 3.52
C GLU A 196 -17.27 -30.70 2.67
#